data_AF-A0AAV4X5T3-F1
#
_entry.id   AF-A0AAV4X5T3-F1
#
_cell.length_a   1.000
_cell.length_b   1.000
_cell.length_c   1.000
_cell.angle_alpha   90.00
_cell.angle_beta   90.00
_cell.angle_gamma   90.00
#
_symmetry.space_group_name_H-M   'P 1'
#
loop_
_entity.id
_entity.type
_entity.pdbx_description
1 polymer ?
#
loop_
_entity_poly.entity_id
_entity_poly.type
_entity_poly.pdbx_seq_one_letter_code
_entity_poly.pdbx_strand_id
1 'polypeptide(L)'
;MLGVLLFLSGLWVLVAEGKGTESGSKPGRDWMFYVEEDSGRMVSIATNTLKNTLVDCYVSGDRALITAVMQTVPQPNITIVDKHTMEQLAGICTYAKQNGHLSEEDGEDVSKKFGIFSGFFIYPGTKWCGAGNVSNDYDDLGQEVEADECCRDHDHWARTT
;
A
#
# COMPACT_ATOMS: atom_id res chain seq x y z
N MET A 1 -8.62 -19.43 -24.45
CA MET A 1 -8.18 -20.09 -23.21
C MET A 1 -7.67 -21.45 -23.63
N LEU A 2 -6.36 -21.65 -23.69
CA LEU A 2 -5.79 -22.99 -23.79
C LEU A 2 -5.58 -23.46 -22.34
N GLY A 3 -6.04 -24.66 -22.01
CA GLY A 3 -5.76 -25.30 -20.72
C GLY A 3 -4.91 -26.54 -20.98
N VAL A 4 -4.03 -26.87 -20.03
CA VAL A 4 -3.18 -28.05 -20.12
C VAL A 4 -3.91 -29.23 -19.45
N LEU A 5 -4.10 -30.31 -20.20
CA LEU A 5 -4.64 -31.57 -19.71
C LEU A 5 -3.51 -32.39 -19.09
N LEU A 6 -3.56 -32.60 -17.78
CA LEU A 6 -2.61 -33.47 -17.07
C LEU A 6 -3.32 -34.76 -16.63
N PHE A 7 -2.67 -35.89 -16.85
CA PHE A 7 -3.16 -37.21 -16.48
C PHE A 7 -2.55 -37.60 -15.15
N LEU A 8 -3.34 -37.60 -14.08
CA LEU A 8 -2.91 -38.01 -12.74
C LEU A 8 -3.81 -39.13 -12.26
N SER A 9 -3.22 -40.25 -11.83
CA SER A 9 -3.92 -41.37 -11.18
C SER A 9 -5.17 -41.86 -11.93
N GLY A 10 -5.08 -41.97 -13.26
CA GLY A 10 -6.15 -42.53 -14.09
C GLY A 10 -7.33 -41.60 -14.39
N LEU A 11 -7.26 -40.32 -14.00
CA LEU A 11 -8.24 -39.30 -14.35
C LEU A 11 -7.58 -38.15 -15.13
N TRP A 12 -8.28 -37.67 -16.17
CA TRP A 12 -7.91 -36.43 -16.84
C TRP A 12 -8.33 -35.25 -15.98
N VAL A 13 -7.36 -34.49 -15.49
CA VAL A 13 -7.61 -33.24 -14.77
C VAL A 13 -7.33 -32.09 -15.73
N LEU A 14 -8.35 -31.27 -15.99
CA LEU A 14 -8.19 -30.02 -16.72
C LEU A 14 -7.55 -29.02 -15.77
N VAL A 15 -6.25 -28.78 -15.90
CA VAL A 15 -5.58 -27.70 -15.17
C VAL A 15 -5.75 -26.45 -16.02
N ALA A 16 -6.72 -25.62 -15.63
CA ALA A 16 -6.78 -24.26 -16.14
C ALA A 16 -5.54 -23.53 -15.59
N GLU A 17 -4.67 -23.04 -16.47
CA GLU A 17 -3.73 -21.99 -16.08
C GLU A 17 -4.57 -20.85 -15.51
N GLY A 18 -4.44 -20.65 -14.20
CA GLY A 18 -5.04 -19.52 -13.53
C GLY A 18 -4.56 -18.28 -14.28
N LYS A 19 -5.50 -17.56 -14.91
CA LYS A 19 -5.21 -16.21 -15.35
C LYS A 19 -4.68 -15.49 -14.12
N GLY A 20 -3.40 -15.16 -14.13
CA GLY A 20 -2.89 -14.10 -13.28
C GLY A 20 -3.88 -12.97 -13.40
N THR A 21 -4.46 -12.58 -12.28
CA THR A 21 -5.34 -11.42 -12.24
C THR A 21 -4.49 -10.24 -12.68
N GLU A 22 -4.54 -9.91 -13.98
CA GLU A 22 -4.25 -8.55 -14.43
C GLU A 22 -5.27 -7.68 -13.71
N SER A 23 -4.83 -7.20 -12.54
CA SER A 23 -5.47 -6.14 -11.78
C SER A 23 -5.57 -4.96 -12.74
N GLY A 24 -6.72 -4.84 -13.40
CA GLY A 24 -7.01 -3.85 -14.43
C GLY A 24 -6.95 -2.43 -13.87
N SER A 25 -5.74 -1.89 -13.77
CA SER A 25 -5.47 -0.48 -13.64
C SER A 25 -5.95 0.23 -14.91
N LYS A 26 -6.54 1.42 -14.78
CA LYS A 26 -6.94 2.24 -15.93
C LYS A 26 -5.76 2.40 -16.91
N PRO A 27 -5.97 2.40 -18.24
CA PRO A 27 -4.88 2.59 -19.19
C PRO A 27 -4.15 3.91 -18.94
N GLY A 28 -2.82 3.86 -18.87
CA GLY A 28 -1.97 5.02 -18.55
C GLY A 28 -1.79 5.30 -17.06
N ARG A 29 -2.10 4.33 -16.18
CA ARG A 29 -1.83 4.43 -14.74
C ARG A 29 -0.78 3.43 -14.30
N ASP A 30 0.22 3.95 -13.62
CA ASP A 30 1.33 3.16 -13.09
C ASP A 30 1.43 3.29 -11.57
N TRP A 31 1.79 2.17 -10.94
CA TRP A 31 1.93 2.05 -9.49
C TRP A 31 3.38 1.78 -9.14
N MET A 32 3.94 2.66 -8.30
CA MET A 32 5.28 2.53 -7.75
C MET A 32 5.21 2.32 -6.25
N PHE A 33 6.02 1.41 -5.74
CA PHE A 33 6.07 1.05 -4.33
C PHE A 33 7.46 1.33 -3.77
N TYR A 34 7.52 2.13 -2.71
CA TYR A 34 8.72 2.40 -1.95
C TYR A 34 8.60 1.68 -0.62
N VAL A 35 9.50 0.75 -0.35
CA VAL A 35 9.49 -0.07 0.86
C VAL A 35 10.74 0.23 1.66
N GLU A 36 10.60 0.46 2.95
CA GLU A 36 11.74 0.69 3.83
C GLU A 36 12.58 -0.58 3.97
N GLU A 37 13.91 -0.46 4.04
CA GLU A 37 14.85 -1.59 4.18
C GLU A 37 14.47 -2.58 5.30
N ASP A 38 14.00 -2.08 6.45
CA ASP A 38 13.57 -2.90 7.59
C ASP A 38 12.06 -3.25 7.59
N SER A 39 11.39 -3.00 6.45
CA SER A 39 9.98 -3.31 6.11
C SER A 39 8.91 -2.73 7.04
N GLY A 40 9.27 -1.81 7.93
CA GLY A 40 8.31 -1.20 8.85
C GLY A 40 7.26 -0.35 8.12
N ARG A 41 7.60 0.17 6.95
CA ARG A 41 6.81 1.21 6.26
C ARG A 41 6.85 1.04 4.75
N MET A 42 5.79 1.48 4.09
CA MET A 42 5.70 1.56 2.64
C MET A 42 4.92 2.79 2.19
N VAL A 43 5.39 3.42 1.12
CA VAL A 43 4.65 4.44 0.37
C VAL A 43 4.33 3.90 -1.02
N SER A 44 3.06 3.86 -1.36
CA SER A 44 2.57 3.54 -2.71
C SER A 44 2.23 4.82 -3.44
N ILE A 45 2.65 4.96 -4.69
CA ILE A 45 2.40 6.14 -5.52
C ILE A 45 1.69 5.70 -6.79
N ALA A 46 0.53 6.28 -7.06
CA ALA A 46 -0.20 6.14 -8.30
C ALA A 46 0.07 7.37 -9.18
N THR A 47 0.51 7.15 -10.41
CA THR A 47 0.74 8.23 -11.38
C THR A 47 -0.06 8.00 -12.64
N ASN A 48 -0.42 9.09 -13.32
CA ASN A 48 -0.95 9.04 -14.66
C ASN A 48 0.21 9.32 -15.62
N THR A 49 0.67 8.29 -16.33
CA THR A 49 1.82 8.39 -17.24
C THR A 49 1.51 9.21 -18.49
N LEU A 50 0.24 9.31 -18.89
CA LEU A 50 -0.18 10.12 -20.04
C LEU A 50 -0.18 11.62 -19.74
N LYS A 51 -0.51 11.99 -18.51
CA LYS A 51 -0.57 13.39 -18.05
C LYS A 51 0.67 13.82 -17.26
N ASN A 52 1.53 12.86 -16.90
CA ASN A 52 2.65 13.06 -15.99
C ASN A 52 2.22 13.72 -14.66
N THR A 53 1.09 13.29 -14.11
CA THR A 53 0.53 13.84 -12.87
C THR A 53 0.48 12.79 -11.78
N LEU A 54 0.73 13.22 -10.54
CA LEU A 54 0.51 12.42 -9.34
C LEU A 54 -1.01 12.27 -9.15
N VAL A 55 -1.48 11.03 -9.22
CA VAL A 55 -2.89 10.71 -9.04
C VAL A 55 -3.18 10.61 -7.56
N ASP A 56 -2.46 9.73 -6.88
CA ASP A 56 -2.66 9.50 -5.46
C ASP A 56 -1.40 8.88 -4.84
N CYS A 57 -1.34 8.86 -3.52
CA CYS A 57 -0.30 8.16 -2.78
C CYS A 57 -0.89 7.55 -1.50
N TYR A 58 -0.26 6.53 -0.95
CA TYR A 58 -0.75 5.84 0.24
C TYR A 58 0.40 5.43 1.13
N VAL A 59 0.27 5.68 2.43
CA VAL A 59 1.26 5.30 3.44
C VAL A 59 0.72 4.08 4.19
N SER A 60 1.55 3.07 4.44
CA SER A 60 1.18 1.87 5.19
C SER A 60 2.27 1.49 6.19
N GLY A 61 1.85 1.11 7.40
CA GLY A 61 2.67 0.44 8.41
C GLY A 61 2.33 -1.05 8.58
N ASP A 62 1.42 -1.59 7.76
CA ASP A 62 0.97 -2.97 7.89
C ASP A 62 1.98 -3.94 7.27
N ARG A 63 2.69 -4.68 8.13
CA ARG A 63 3.73 -5.62 7.69
C ARG A 63 3.19 -6.75 6.80
N ALA A 64 1.94 -7.17 6.97
CA ALA A 64 1.36 -8.24 6.16
C ALA A 64 1.07 -7.74 4.74
N LEU A 65 0.53 -6.53 4.60
CA LEU A 65 0.35 -5.84 3.33
C LEU A 65 1.69 -5.58 2.65
N ILE A 66 2.68 -5.05 3.37
CA ILE A 66 4.01 -4.78 2.82
C ILE A 66 4.63 -6.09 2.30
N THR A 67 4.56 -7.16 3.07
CA THR A 67 5.03 -8.49 2.66
C THR A 67 4.29 -8.98 1.42
N ALA A 68 2.96 -8.83 1.37
CA ALA A 68 2.16 -9.24 0.22
C ALA A 68 2.52 -8.43 -1.04
N VAL A 69 2.73 -7.11 -0.93
CA VAL A 69 3.19 -6.27 -2.05
C VAL A 69 4.56 -6.73 -2.54
N MET A 70 5.51 -6.97 -1.63
CA MET A 70 6.84 -7.44 -1.99
C MET A 70 6.85 -8.79 -2.73
N GLN A 71 5.86 -9.65 -2.46
CA GLN A 71 5.73 -10.96 -3.10
C GLN A 71 4.96 -10.93 -4.42
N THR A 72 4.05 -9.97 -4.58
CA THR A 72 3.09 -9.95 -5.70
C THR A 72 3.45 -8.94 -6.78
N VAL A 73 4.16 -7.86 -6.43
CA VAL A 73 4.55 -6.82 -7.39
C VAL A 73 5.94 -7.15 -7.95
N PRO A 74 6.09 -7.32 -9.28
CA PRO A 74 7.38 -7.57 -9.88
C PRO A 74 8.26 -6.30 -9.87
N GLN A 75 9.58 -6.50 -9.89
CA GLN A 75 10.50 -5.42 -10.29
C GLN A 75 10.22 -5.02 -11.75
N PRO A 76 10.39 -3.74 -12.13
CA PRO A 76 11.03 -2.64 -11.40
C PRO A 76 10.09 -1.80 -10.52
N ASN A 77 8.84 -2.22 -10.30
CA ASN A 77 7.82 -1.41 -9.64
C ASN A 77 7.98 -1.31 -8.10
N ILE A 78 8.99 -1.97 -7.53
CA ILE A 78 9.37 -1.85 -6.12
C ILE A 78 10.76 -1.25 -6.02
N THR A 79 10.91 -0.25 -5.16
CA THR A 79 12.18 0.35 -4.76
C THR A 79 12.35 0.21 -3.25
N ILE A 80 13.48 -0.33 -2.81
CA ILE A 80 13.84 -0.36 -1.40
C ILE A 80 14.54 0.95 -1.06
N VAL A 81 14.16 1.60 0.04
CA VAL A 81 14.68 2.91 0.47
C VAL A 81 15.09 2.91 1.94
N ASP A 82 16.04 3.77 2.29
CA ASP A 82 16.44 3.96 3.68
C ASP A 82 15.38 4.72 4.50
N LYS A 83 15.55 4.70 5.82
CA LYS A 83 14.67 5.35 6.80
C LYS A 83 14.43 6.84 6.52
N HIS A 84 15.47 7.60 6.17
CA HIS A 84 15.35 9.04 5.94
C HIS A 84 14.55 9.33 4.68
N THR A 85 14.86 8.60 3.60
CA THR A 85 14.11 8.68 2.35
C THR A 85 12.65 8.30 2.57
N MET A 86 12.36 7.26 3.36
CA MET A 86 10.99 6.86 3.70
C MET A 86 10.22 7.95 4.44
N GLU A 87 10.84 8.60 5.44
CA GLU A 87 10.22 9.71 6.17
C GLU A 87 9.86 10.88 5.25
N GLN A 88 10.76 11.22 4.33
CA GLN A 88 10.50 12.27 3.33
C GLN A 88 9.34 11.90 2.42
N LEU A 89 9.31 10.67 1.90
CA LEU A 89 8.24 10.19 1.02
C LEU A 89 6.88 10.18 1.73
N ALA A 90 6.82 9.66 2.96
CA ALA A 90 5.60 9.64 3.76
C ALA A 90 5.13 11.07 4.08
N GLY A 91 6.04 11.97 4.45
CA GLY A 91 5.74 13.38 4.71
C GLY A 91 5.19 14.10 3.48
N ILE A 92 5.81 13.91 2.31
CA ILE A 92 5.34 14.48 1.03
C ILE A 92 3.95 13.96 0.70
N CYS A 93 3.72 12.65 0.85
CA CYS A 93 2.42 12.05 0.56
C CYS A 93 1.32 12.62 1.46
N THR A 94 1.57 12.66 2.77
CA THR A 94 0.66 13.24 3.77
C THR A 94 0.35 14.71 3.45
N TYR A 95 1.38 15.51 3.20
CA TYR A 95 1.21 16.92 2.85
C TYR A 95 0.35 17.09 1.59
N ALA A 96 0.64 16.30 0.54
CA ALA A 96 -0.10 16.37 -0.72
C ALA A 96 -1.58 16.01 -0.53
N LYS A 97 -1.88 14.99 0.29
CA LYS A 97 -3.25 14.60 0.65
C LYS A 97 -3.99 15.71 1.40
N GLN A 98 -3.38 16.27 2.45
CA GLN A 98 -4.02 17.30 3.27
C GLN A 98 -4.28 18.60 2.51
N ASN A 99 -3.43 18.93 1.52
CA ASN A 99 -3.53 20.18 0.76
C ASN A 99 -4.26 20.04 -0.58
N GLY A 100 -4.86 18.88 -0.87
CA GLY A 100 -5.60 18.66 -2.12
C GLY A 100 -4.73 18.77 -3.38
N HIS A 101 -3.43 18.47 -3.28
CA HIS A 101 -2.50 18.49 -4.41
C HIS A 101 -2.51 17.20 -5.24
N LEU A 102 -3.43 16.29 -4.92
CA LEU A 102 -3.64 15.04 -5.63
C LEU A 102 -4.85 15.21 -6.54
N SER A 103 -4.76 14.70 -7.76
CA SER A 103 -5.90 14.74 -8.68
C SER A 103 -6.90 13.64 -8.29
N GLU A 104 -7.99 13.99 -7.60
CA GLU A 104 -9.17 13.12 -7.34
C GLU A 104 -9.69 12.47 -8.66
N GLU A 105 -10.34 11.31 -8.75
CA GLU A 105 -10.97 10.37 -7.80
C GLU A 105 -10.77 8.96 -8.41
N ASP A 106 -10.16 8.03 -7.67
CA ASP A 106 -10.08 6.63 -8.11
C ASP A 106 -9.98 5.62 -6.96
N GLY A 107 -10.77 5.84 -5.92
CA GLY A 107 -10.99 4.83 -4.86
C GLY A 107 -11.33 3.44 -5.42
N GLU A 108 -12.01 3.37 -6.57
CA GLU A 108 -12.26 2.11 -7.29
C GLU A 108 -10.97 1.38 -7.73
N ASP A 109 -9.94 2.13 -8.13
CA ASP A 109 -8.65 1.57 -8.54
C ASP A 109 -7.82 1.10 -7.34
N VAL A 110 -7.91 1.82 -6.23
CA VAL A 110 -7.29 1.44 -4.96
C VAL A 110 -7.93 0.15 -4.44
N SER A 111 -9.26 0.07 -4.45
CA SER A 111 -9.98 -1.17 -4.11
C SER A 111 -9.66 -2.31 -5.08
N LYS A 112 -9.44 -2.06 -6.37
CA LYS A 112 -9.01 -3.10 -7.33
C LYS A 112 -7.58 -3.57 -7.08
N LYS A 113 -6.66 -2.64 -6.79
CA LYS A 113 -5.24 -2.92 -6.61
C LYS A 113 -4.94 -3.56 -5.26
N PHE A 114 -5.56 -3.04 -4.19
CA PHE A 114 -5.31 -3.44 -2.81
C PHE A 114 -6.43 -4.28 -2.22
N GLY A 115 -7.59 -4.40 -2.86
CA GLY A 115 -8.67 -5.28 -2.40
C GLY A 115 -9.06 -5.03 -0.93
N ILE A 116 -9.06 -6.11 -0.15
CA ILE A 116 -9.31 -6.10 1.30
C ILE A 116 -8.32 -5.24 2.09
N PHE A 117 -7.16 -4.91 1.52
CA PHE A 117 -6.13 -4.12 2.17
C PHE A 117 -6.28 -2.61 1.96
N SER A 118 -7.30 -2.16 1.21
CA SER A 118 -7.54 -0.73 0.96
C SER A 118 -7.88 0.07 2.23
N GLY A 119 -8.39 -0.58 3.28
CA GLY A 119 -8.68 0.05 4.58
C GLY A 119 -7.49 0.11 5.56
N PHE A 120 -6.30 -0.33 5.14
CA PHE A 120 -5.14 -0.48 6.02
C PHE A 120 -4.12 0.66 5.93
N PHE A 121 -4.43 1.69 5.14
CA PHE A 121 -3.55 2.84 5.00
C PHE A 121 -3.62 3.78 6.20
N ILE A 122 -2.52 4.49 6.44
CA ILE A 122 -2.43 5.53 7.46
C ILE A 122 -3.27 6.73 7.05
N TYR A 123 -4.09 7.21 7.97
CA TYR A 123 -4.91 8.40 7.77
C TYR A 123 -4.02 9.63 7.58
N PRO A 124 -4.31 10.50 6.59
CA PRO A 124 -3.44 11.64 6.29
C PRO A 124 -3.28 12.56 7.49
N GLY A 125 -2.05 12.94 7.79
CA GLY A 125 -1.73 13.81 8.93
C GLY A 125 -1.49 13.07 10.23
N THR A 126 -1.64 11.74 10.24
CA THR A 126 -1.39 10.86 11.40
C THR A 126 -0.24 9.90 11.11
N LYS A 127 0.30 9.24 12.14
CA LYS A 127 1.30 8.17 12.03
C LYS A 127 0.82 6.84 12.58
N TRP A 128 -0.23 6.86 13.41
CA TRP A 128 -0.76 5.73 14.15
C TRP A 128 -2.16 5.31 13.69
N CYS A 129 -2.91 6.19 13.02
CA CYS A 129 -4.28 5.87 12.60
C CYS A 129 -4.29 5.04 11.31
N GLY A 130 -4.14 3.72 11.43
CA GLY A 130 -4.28 2.76 10.33
C GLY A 130 -3.91 1.36 10.78
N ALA A 131 -3.60 0.47 9.85
CA ALA A 131 -3.07 -0.84 10.23
C ALA A 131 -1.55 -0.77 10.42
N GLY A 132 -1.10 -1.16 11.61
CA GLY A 132 0.26 -0.86 12.07
C GLY A 132 0.43 0.65 12.30
N ASN A 133 1.68 1.12 12.25
CA ASN A 133 2.00 2.54 12.35
C ASN A 133 3.27 2.84 11.56
N VAL A 134 3.51 4.12 11.29
CA VAL A 134 4.70 4.62 10.60
C VAL A 134 5.54 5.56 11.46
N SER A 135 5.24 5.61 12.76
CA SER A 135 5.97 6.35 13.79
C SER A 135 7.35 5.79 14.03
N ASN A 136 8.32 6.66 14.29
CA ASN A 136 9.69 6.29 14.64
C ASN A 136 9.83 5.79 16.08
N ASP A 137 9.00 6.30 16.98
CA ASP A 137 8.95 5.98 18.40
C ASP A 137 7.56 6.36 18.97
N TYR A 138 7.34 6.11 20.25
CA TYR A 138 6.04 6.31 20.92
C TYR A 138 5.55 7.77 20.90
N ASP A 139 6.45 8.74 20.91
CA ASP A 139 6.09 10.17 20.95
C ASP A 139 6.06 10.80 19.55
N ASP A 140 6.39 10.02 18.51
CA ASP A 140 6.37 10.47 17.13
C ASP A 140 4.94 10.52 16.57
N LEU A 141 4.34 11.69 16.67
CA LEU A 141 2.99 12.00 16.20
C LEU A 141 3.02 12.79 14.88
N GLY A 142 1.92 12.69 14.14
CA GLY A 142 1.62 13.49 12.96
C GLY A 142 1.12 14.89 13.29
N GLN A 143 0.65 15.61 12.26
CA GLN A 143 0.10 16.96 12.41
C GLN A 143 -1.27 16.96 13.10
N GLU A 144 -2.06 15.91 12.92
CA GLU A 144 -3.36 15.72 13.56
C GLU A 144 -3.18 15.13 14.98
N VAL A 145 -2.45 15.85 15.83
CA VAL A 145 -1.92 15.36 17.12
C VAL A 145 -3.00 14.68 17.96
N GLU A 146 -4.15 15.33 18.18
CA GLU A 146 -5.22 14.81 19.04
C GLU A 146 -5.81 13.49 18.52
N ALA A 147 -5.97 13.37 17.20
CA ALA A 147 -6.46 12.14 16.58
C ALA A 147 -5.41 11.04 16.62
N ASP A 148 -4.15 11.41 16.37
CA ASP A 148 -3.04 10.48 16.32
C ASP A 148 -2.70 9.90 17.71
N GLU A 149 -2.81 10.71 18.76
CA GLU A 149 -2.72 10.26 20.15
C GLU A 149 -3.77 9.17 20.43
N CYS A 150 -5.03 9.38 20.05
CA CYS A 150 -6.10 8.39 20.23
C CYS A 150 -5.77 7.04 19.55
N CYS A 151 -5.19 7.08 18.35
CA CYS A 151 -4.83 5.88 17.60
C CYS A 151 -3.62 5.17 18.18
N ARG A 152 -2.57 5.93 18.57
CA ARG A 152 -1.41 5.37 19.27
C ARG A 152 -1.85 4.61 20.51
N ASP A 153 -2.68 5.27 21.29
CA ASP A 153 -3.22 4.78 22.54
C ASP A 153 -4.05 3.50 22.33
N HIS A 154 -4.91 3.49 21.32
CA HIS A 154 -5.65 2.30 20.88
C HIS A 154 -4.73 1.11 20.59
N ASP A 155 -3.66 1.33 19.83
CA ASP A 155 -2.70 0.29 19.44
C ASP A 155 -1.94 -0.30 20.64
N HIS A 156 -1.73 0.50 21.69
CA HIS A 156 -1.02 0.07 22.90
C HIS A 156 -1.94 -0.56 23.94
N TRP A 157 -3.19 -0.10 24.06
CA TRP A 157 -4.13 -0.63 25.04
C TRP A 157 -4.63 -2.05 24.72
N ALA A 158 -4.59 -2.47 23.45
CA ALA A 158 -4.93 -3.83 23.02
C ALA A 158 -3.99 -4.94 23.56
N ARG A 159 -2.96 -4.61 24.35
CA ARG A 159 -2.03 -5.59 24.99
C ARG A 159 -2.17 -5.73 26.51
N THR A 160 -3.21 -5.17 27.14
CA THR A 160 -3.33 -5.10 28.62
C THR A 160 -4.54 -5.80 29.25
N THR A 161 -5.11 -6.82 28.60
CA THR A 161 -6.13 -7.72 29.20
C THR A 161 -5.71 -9.17 29.11
#